data_AF-A0A7S2XRZ2-F1
#
_entry.id   AF-A0A7S2XRZ2-F1
#
_cell.length_a   1.000
_cell.length_b   1.000
_cell.length_c   1.000
_cell.angle_alpha   90.00
_cell.angle_beta   90.00
_cell.angle_gamma   90.00
#
_symmetry.space_group_name_H-M   'P 1'
#
loop_
_entity.id
_entity.type
_entity.pdbx_description
1 polymer ?
#
loop_
_entity_poly.entity_id
_entity_poly.type
_entity_poly.pdbx_seq_one_letter_code
_entity_poly.pdbx_strand_id
1 'polypeptide(L)'
;PDYSITAGGGFFIFARIGKDVVDAIPASRKMAPNPAAPGGITRQDWALCQWMAEEKGILCIPSSPFFSRERAMEGASDEFVRIAFCKQDETIEKAAVAFLKLGDNNQVLKDEKEADIINISESKELKII
;
A
#
# COMPACT_ATOMS: atom_id res chain seq x y z
N PRO A 1 10.14 6.56 16.47
CA PRO A 1 9.90 5.16 16.91
C PRO A 1 11.25 4.48 17.17
N ASP A 2 11.34 3.69 18.24
CA ASP A 2 12.50 2.84 18.46
C ASP A 2 12.27 1.51 17.73
N TYR A 3 13.04 1.28 16.67
CA TYR A 3 12.93 0.08 15.82
C TYR A 3 13.64 -1.14 16.44
N SER A 4 14.33 -0.98 17.56
CA SER A 4 15.00 -2.06 18.29
C SER A 4 14.09 -2.78 19.29
N ILE A 5 12.89 -2.25 19.52
CA ILE A 5 11.92 -2.78 20.48
C ILE A 5 10.77 -3.46 19.71
N THR A 6 10.60 -4.76 19.91
CA THR A 6 9.42 -5.50 19.42
C THR A 6 8.16 -5.02 20.14
N ALA A 7 7.03 -4.97 19.41
CA ALA A 7 5.74 -4.66 20.02
C ALA A 7 5.50 -5.57 21.24
N GLY A 8 5.02 -5.00 22.35
CA GLY A 8 4.95 -5.61 23.68
C GLY A 8 3.97 -6.78 23.85
N GLY A 9 3.73 -7.57 22.81
CA GLY A 9 2.86 -8.75 22.78
C GLY A 9 1.75 -8.68 21.73
N GLY A 10 1.11 -9.82 21.49
CA GLY A 10 -0.02 -9.97 20.56
C GLY A 10 0.37 -10.35 19.14
N PHE A 11 -0.64 -10.46 18.27
CA PHE A 11 -0.50 -10.88 16.87
C PHE A 11 -0.88 -9.75 15.89
N PHE A 12 -0.81 -8.50 16.34
CA PHE A 12 -1.06 -7.32 15.52
C PHE A 12 0.19 -6.45 15.42
N ILE A 13 0.45 -5.96 14.22
CA ILE A 13 1.41 -4.88 13.98
C ILE A 13 0.60 -3.63 13.64
N PHE A 14 0.94 -2.52 14.30
CA PHE A 14 0.46 -1.20 13.94
C PHE A 14 1.53 -0.54 13.06
N ALA A 15 1.31 -0.59 11.75
CA ALA A 15 2.30 -0.18 10.76
C ALA A 15 1.99 1.24 10.27
N ARG A 16 3.01 2.09 10.23
CA ARG A 16 2.93 3.38 9.53
C ARG A 16 3.08 3.14 8.03
N ILE A 17 2.27 3.81 7.24
CA ILE A 17 2.26 3.75 5.80
C ILE A 17 3.12 4.88 5.22
N GLY A 18 4.02 4.53 4.30
CA GLY A 18 4.84 5.49 3.58
C GLY A 18 4.01 6.35 2.62
N LYS A 19 4.49 7.57 2.37
CA LYS A 19 3.81 8.53 1.46
C LYS A 19 3.67 7.97 0.05
N ASP A 20 4.69 7.24 -0.42
CA ASP A 20 4.72 6.51 -1.68
C ASP A 20 3.54 5.54 -1.85
N VAL A 21 3.24 4.75 -0.81
CA VAL A 21 2.11 3.83 -0.81
C VAL A 21 0.78 4.59 -0.81
N VAL A 22 0.68 5.69 -0.05
CA VAL A 22 -0.52 6.54 -0.04
C VAL A 22 -0.76 7.19 -1.40
N ASP A 23 0.29 7.64 -2.08
CA ASP A 23 0.22 8.28 -3.40
C ASP A 23 -0.15 7.26 -4.50
N ALA A 24 0.18 5.98 -4.33
CA ALA A 24 -0.18 4.92 -5.25
C ALA A 24 -1.69 4.60 -5.27
N ILE A 25 -2.44 5.01 -4.24
CA ILE A 25 -3.89 4.80 -4.19
C ILE A 25 -4.56 5.72 -5.23
N PRO A 26 -5.37 5.18 -6.16
CA PRO A 26 -6.11 5.99 -7.12
C PRO A 26 -6.95 7.08 -6.44
N ALA A 27 -6.86 8.32 -6.94
CA ALA A 27 -7.59 9.45 -6.37
C ALA A 27 -9.11 9.23 -6.33
N SER A 28 -9.66 8.50 -7.31
CA SER A 28 -11.08 8.13 -7.39
C SER A 28 -11.57 7.25 -6.23
N ARG A 29 -10.66 6.57 -5.52
CA ARG A 29 -10.99 5.70 -4.39
C ARG A 29 -10.96 6.43 -3.04
N LYS A 30 -10.32 7.61 -2.97
CA LYS A 30 -10.23 8.43 -1.76
C LYS A 30 -11.49 9.29 -1.63
N MET A 31 -12.06 9.35 -0.42
CA MET A 31 -13.27 10.13 -0.11
C MET A 31 -14.47 9.77 -1.01
N ALA A 32 -14.52 8.51 -1.47
CA ALA A 32 -15.60 8.01 -2.31
C ALA A 32 -16.77 7.50 -1.44
N PRO A 33 -18.02 7.57 -1.94
CA PRO A 33 -19.15 6.93 -1.28
C PRO A 33 -18.94 5.41 -1.17
N ASN A 34 -19.07 4.87 0.03
CA ASN A 34 -19.01 3.43 0.27
C ASN A 34 -19.90 3.06 1.47
N PRO A 35 -20.96 2.25 1.28
CA PRO A 35 -21.90 1.91 2.35
C PRO A 35 -21.27 1.05 3.46
N ALA A 36 -20.15 0.38 3.20
CA ALA A 36 -19.42 -0.38 4.21
C ALA A 36 -18.48 0.49 5.06
N ALA A 37 -18.14 1.69 4.60
CA ALA A 37 -17.24 2.59 5.33
C ALA A 37 -17.99 3.31 6.48
N PRO A 38 -17.33 3.54 7.63
CA PRO A 38 -17.90 4.36 8.70
C PRO A 38 -18.32 5.74 8.20
N GLY A 39 -19.59 6.09 8.35
CA GLY A 39 -20.15 7.36 7.84
C GLY A 39 -20.40 7.39 6.33
N GLY A 40 -20.31 6.24 5.65
CA GLY A 40 -20.65 6.11 4.23
C GLY A 40 -19.60 6.64 3.26
N ILE A 41 -18.41 7.02 3.74
CA ILE A 41 -17.34 7.64 2.95
C ILE A 41 -16.00 6.93 3.21
N THR A 42 -15.27 6.59 2.16
CA THR A 42 -13.94 5.98 2.24
C THR A 42 -12.89 7.00 2.62
N ARG A 43 -12.60 7.11 3.92
CA ARG A 43 -11.40 7.81 4.38
C ARG A 43 -10.12 7.16 3.84
N GLN A 44 -8.99 7.84 3.94
CA GLN A 44 -7.74 7.40 3.33
C GLN A 44 -7.31 5.99 3.77
N ASP A 45 -7.35 5.69 5.07
CA ASP A 45 -7.00 4.38 5.62
C ASP A 45 -7.93 3.27 5.12
N TRP A 46 -9.23 3.58 4.98
CA TRP A 46 -10.21 2.67 4.39
C TRP A 46 -9.94 2.42 2.90
N ALA A 47 -9.75 3.49 2.13
CA ALA A 47 -9.46 3.43 0.71
C ALA A 47 -8.16 2.65 0.45
N LEU A 48 -7.14 2.84 1.29
CA LEU A 48 -5.90 2.08 1.27
C LEU A 48 -6.17 0.59 1.49
N CYS A 49 -6.86 0.24 2.59
CA CYS A 49 -7.10 -1.16 2.94
C CYS A 49 -7.95 -1.88 1.88
N GLN A 50 -8.93 -1.17 1.30
CA GLN A 50 -9.74 -1.68 0.19
C GLN A 50 -8.89 -1.91 -1.07
N TRP A 51 -8.07 -0.93 -1.45
CA TRP A 51 -7.18 -1.03 -2.62
C TRP A 51 -6.13 -2.14 -2.44
N MET A 52 -5.54 -2.28 -1.25
CA MET A 52 -4.59 -3.35 -0.93
C MET A 52 -5.24 -4.74 -1.04
N ALA A 53 -6.49 -4.88 -0.59
CA ALA A 53 -7.21 -6.14 -0.67
C ALA A 53 -7.54 -6.51 -2.12
N GLU A 54 -8.05 -5.56 -2.91
CA GLU A 54 -8.51 -5.80 -4.28
C GLU A 54 -7.34 -5.95 -5.27
N GLU A 55 -6.33 -5.09 -5.20
CA GLU A 55 -5.29 -4.99 -6.23
C GLU A 55 -3.98 -5.69 -5.85
N LYS A 56 -3.75 -5.90 -4.54
CA LYS A 56 -2.48 -6.42 -4.01
C LYS A 56 -2.63 -7.75 -3.28
N GLY A 57 -3.86 -8.22 -3.08
CA GLY A 57 -4.15 -9.46 -2.38
C GLY A 57 -3.79 -9.44 -0.88
N ILE A 58 -3.63 -8.25 -0.30
CA ILE A 58 -3.30 -8.10 1.12
C ILE A 58 -4.45 -7.40 1.83
N LEU A 59 -5.10 -8.10 2.76
CA LEU A 59 -6.13 -7.53 3.60
C LEU A 59 -5.52 -6.92 4.87
N CYS A 60 -5.61 -5.60 4.98
CA CYS A 60 -5.27 -4.83 6.19
C CYS A 60 -6.55 -4.36 6.89
N ILE A 61 -6.41 -3.92 8.15
CA ILE A 61 -7.48 -3.33 8.93
C ILE A 61 -7.27 -1.80 9.00
N PRO A 62 -8.28 -0.98 8.66
CA PRO A 62 -8.20 0.47 8.76
C PRO A 62 -8.05 0.91 10.22
N SER A 63 -7.30 1.97 10.45
CA SER A 63 -6.95 2.42 11.81
C SER A 63 -7.98 3.35 12.41
N SER A 64 -8.73 4.10 11.61
CA SER A 64 -9.70 5.11 12.05
C SER A 64 -10.74 4.61 13.07
N PRO A 65 -11.24 3.36 13.04
CA PRO A 65 -12.13 2.86 14.09
C PRO A 65 -11.48 2.73 15.49
N PHE A 66 -10.15 2.76 15.57
CA PHE A 66 -9.39 2.66 16.82
C PHE A 66 -8.92 4.02 17.36
N PHE A 67 -9.29 5.11 16.69
CA PHE A 67 -9.02 6.47 17.14
C PHE A 67 -10.33 7.10 17.61
N SER A 68 -10.24 8.04 18.56
CA SER A 68 -11.35 8.94 18.86
C SER A 68 -11.77 9.67 17.58
N ARG A 69 -13.07 9.96 17.44
CA ARG A 69 -13.61 10.67 16.27
C ARG A 69 -12.84 11.95 15.93
N GLU A 70 -12.50 12.76 16.92
CA GLU A 70 -11.73 14.00 16.77
C GLU A 70 -10.36 13.74 16.13
N ARG A 71 -9.53 12.90 16.77
CA ARG A 71 -8.20 12.51 16.24
C ARG A 71 -8.27 11.86 14.86
N ALA A 72 -9.29 11.04 14.60
CA ALA A 72 -9.52 10.51 13.27
C ALA A 72 -9.81 11.66 12.29
N MET A 73 -10.74 12.58 12.57
CA MET A 73 -11.03 13.73 11.71
C MET A 73 -9.82 14.64 11.44
N GLU A 74 -8.87 14.73 12.37
CA GLU A 74 -7.58 15.43 12.19
C GLU A 74 -6.57 14.68 11.29
N GLY A 75 -6.90 13.44 10.88
CA GLY A 75 -6.06 12.61 10.02
C GLY A 75 -5.04 11.73 10.77
N ALA A 76 -5.07 11.70 12.11
CA ALA A 76 -4.07 10.95 12.89
C ALA A 76 -4.08 9.44 12.61
N SER A 77 -5.22 8.90 12.18
CA SER A 77 -5.37 7.49 11.79
C SER A 77 -4.96 7.17 10.36
N ASP A 78 -4.89 8.17 9.49
CA ASP A 78 -4.83 7.98 8.03
C ASP A 78 -3.45 7.50 7.55
N GLU A 79 -2.44 7.61 8.42
CA GLU A 79 -1.08 7.15 8.17
C GLU A 79 -0.82 5.71 8.66
N PHE A 80 -1.81 5.04 9.25
CA PHE A 80 -1.58 3.75 9.89
C PHE A 80 -2.53 2.68 9.38
N VAL A 81 -2.06 1.44 9.42
CA VAL A 81 -2.89 0.24 9.29
C VAL A 81 -2.58 -0.76 10.38
N ARG A 82 -3.56 -1.62 10.67
CA ARG A 82 -3.37 -2.81 11.50
C ARG A 82 -3.24 -4.05 10.64
N ILE A 83 -2.22 -4.84 10.90
CA ILE A 83 -1.97 -6.12 10.23
C ILE A 83 -1.99 -7.22 11.28
N ALA A 84 -2.79 -8.26 11.05
CA ALA A 84 -2.79 -9.46 11.87
C ALA A 84 -1.88 -10.52 11.25
N PHE A 85 -0.86 -10.98 11.97
CA PHE A 85 0.10 -11.97 11.49
C PHE A 85 -0.08 -13.36 12.11
N CYS A 86 -1.20 -13.62 12.78
CA CYS A 86 -1.58 -14.94 13.29
C CYS A 86 -2.01 -15.90 12.16
N LYS A 87 -1.15 -16.12 11.18
CA LYS A 87 -1.38 -16.97 10.00
C LYS A 87 -0.25 -17.99 9.86
N GLN A 88 -0.40 -18.95 8.94
CA GLN A 88 0.67 -19.87 8.58
C GLN A 88 1.85 -19.11 7.95
N ASP A 89 3.07 -19.61 8.16
CA ASP A 89 4.31 -19.01 7.65
C ASP A 89 4.24 -18.74 6.15
N GLU A 90 3.72 -19.68 5.35
CA GLU A 90 3.52 -19.51 3.91
C GLU A 90 2.66 -18.27 3.56
N THR A 91 1.64 -17.99 4.37
CA THR A 91 0.79 -16.80 4.17
C THR A 91 1.56 -15.52 4.51
N ILE A 92 2.37 -15.56 5.57
CA ILE A 92 3.19 -14.43 6.01
C ILE A 92 4.26 -14.12 4.94
N GLU A 93 4.91 -15.14 4.40
CA GLU A 93 5.91 -15.02 3.32
C GLU A 93 5.31 -14.44 2.04
N LYS A 94 4.13 -14.93 1.61
CA LYS A 94 3.41 -14.37 0.46
C LYS A 94 3.06 -12.89 0.67
N ALA A 95 2.62 -12.53 1.88
CA ALA A 95 2.35 -11.14 2.22
C ALA A 95 3.62 -10.29 2.15
N ALA A 96 4.75 -10.79 2.66
CA ALA A 96 6.03 -10.09 2.59
C ALA A 96 6.46 -9.79 1.15
N VAL A 97 6.35 -10.77 0.24
CA VAL A 97 6.62 -10.57 -1.19
C VAL A 97 5.70 -9.51 -1.80
N ALA A 98 4.41 -9.54 -1.47
CA ALA A 98 3.47 -8.54 -1.97
C ALA A 98 3.74 -7.13 -1.43
N PHE A 99 4.18 -7.00 -0.17
CA PHE A 99 4.61 -5.72 0.41
C PHE A 99 5.88 -5.17 -0.26
N LEU A 100 6.88 -6.01 -0.54
CA LEU A 100 8.11 -5.57 -1.22
C LEU A 100 7.81 -4.97 -2.61
N LYS A 101 6.90 -5.60 -3.35
CA LYS A 101 6.46 -5.10 -4.67
C LYS A 101 5.77 -3.73 -4.63
N LEU A 102 5.31 -3.26 -3.47
CA LEU A 102 4.72 -1.92 -3.32
C LEU A 102 5.79 -0.83 -3.36
N GLY A 103 6.96 -1.10 -2.78
CA GLY A 103 8.11 -0.17 -2.76
C GLY A 103 8.86 -0.10 -4.09
N ASP A 104 8.74 -1.15 -4.93
CA ASP A 104 9.42 -1.26 -6.23
C ASP A 104 8.73 -0.54 -7.40
N ASN A 105 7.61 0.14 -7.19
CA ASN A 105 6.98 0.97 -8.24
C ASN A 105 7.90 2.13 -8.73
N ASN A 106 9.02 2.39 -8.04
CA ASN A 106 10.08 3.29 -8.50
C ASN A 106 11.16 2.62 -9.39
N GLN A 107 11.21 1.27 -9.46
CA GLN A 107 12.09 0.52 -10.35
C GLN A 107 11.36 0.03 -11.60
N VAL A 108 10.09 -0.40 -11.50
CA VAL A 108 9.33 -0.84 -12.69
C VAL A 108 9.21 0.26 -13.75
N LEU A 109 9.04 1.53 -13.34
CA LEU A 109 9.06 2.69 -14.25
C LEU A 109 10.46 3.03 -14.81
N LYS A 110 11.53 2.55 -14.18
CA LYS A 110 12.90 2.66 -14.70
C LYS A 110 13.18 1.53 -15.68
N ASP A 111 12.80 0.31 -15.35
CA ASP A 111 13.00 -0.88 -16.18
C ASP A 111 12.17 -0.81 -17.47
N GLU A 112 10.93 -0.30 -17.42
CA GLU A 112 10.11 -0.08 -18.63
C GLU A 112 10.68 1.03 -19.52
N LYS A 113 11.16 2.14 -18.94
CA LYS A 113 11.83 3.20 -19.69
C LYS A 113 13.17 2.76 -20.27
N GLU A 114 13.94 1.96 -19.54
CA GLU A 114 15.24 1.46 -19.97
C GLU A 114 15.06 0.40 -21.07
N ALA A 115 14.05 -0.47 -20.96
CA ALA A 115 13.65 -1.39 -22.03
C ALA A 115 13.16 -0.67 -23.30
N ASP A 116 12.41 0.42 -23.17
CA ASP A 116 11.99 1.25 -24.31
C ASP A 116 13.16 1.99 -24.96
N ILE A 117 14.13 2.49 -24.17
CA ILE A 117 15.35 3.14 -24.67
C ILE A 117 16.24 2.12 -25.40
N ILE A 118 16.39 0.91 -24.87
CA ILE A 118 17.14 -0.18 -25.50
C ILE A 118 16.49 -0.55 -26.85
N ASN A 119 15.16 -0.74 -26.89
CA ASN A 119 14.42 -1.05 -28.13
C ASN A 119 14.51 0.06 -29.19
N ILE A 120 14.53 1.34 -28.78
CA ILE A 120 14.72 2.49 -29.69
C ILE A 120 16.17 2.56 -30.20
N SER A 121 17.15 2.17 -29.37
CA SER A 121 18.55 2.14 -29.75
C SER A 121 18.89 1.00 -30.72
N GLU A 122 18.29 -0.18 -30.54
CA GLU A 122 18.45 -1.34 -31.43
C GLU A 122 17.74 -1.13 -32.78
N SER A 123 16.69 -0.30 -32.83
CA SER A 123 15.96 0.02 -34.07
C SER A 123 16.69 1.01 -34.99
N LYS A 124 17.85 1.57 -34.58
CA LYS A 124 18.64 2.52 -35.39
C LYS A 124 19.85 1.91 -36.11
N GLU A 125 20.12 0.61 -35.97
CA GLU A 125 21.12 -0.11 -36.78
C GLU A 125 20.48 -1.20 -37.65
N LEU A 126 19.68 -0.80 -38.64
CA LEU A 126 19.58 -1.59 -39.87
C LEU A 126 19.72 -0.68 -41.10
N LYS A 127 20.82 -0.91 -41.82
CA LYS A 127 21.30 -0.17 -42.98
C LYS A 127 20.42 -0.40 -44.23
N ILE A 128 20.23 0.70 -44.96
CA ILE A 128 20.46 0.88 -46.41
C ILE A 128 20.07 -0.30 -47.32
N ILE A 129 19.07 -0.03 -48.16
CA ILE A 129 19.23 -0.16 -49.62
C ILE A 129 18.82 1.17 -50.25
#